data_AF-A0A6B0WSN2-F1
#
_entry.id   AF-A0A6B0WSN2-F1
#
_cell.length_a   1.000
_cell.length_b   1.000
_cell.length_c   1.000
_cell.angle_alpha   90.00
_cell.angle_beta   90.00
_cell.angle_gamma   90.00
#
_symmetry.space_group_name_H-M   'P 1'
#
loop_
_entity.id
_entity.type
_entity.pdbx_description
1 polymer ?
#
loop_
_entity_poly.entity_id
_entity_poly.type
_entity_poly.pdbx_seq_one_letter_code
_entity_poly.pdbx_strand_id
1 'polypeptide(L)'
;MASETTSSAHTATREPGARPMVADIIGLIAGAPWREAVTYRNSWPHEYVVAKRDGQEELLEAFCARIAAGEGVECQFFNQRREYLFLGEHKYWTMTDCADIDLGTDDYVLNRALLYRDRRDFVIKPGDTGTRRT
;
A
#
# COMPACT_ATOMS: atom_id res chain seq x y z
N MET A 1 -10.72 -54.31 40.55
CA MET A 1 -10.30 -53.65 39.29
C MET A 1 -10.28 -52.16 39.56
N ALA A 2 -9.10 -51.58 39.75
CA ALA A 2 -8.93 -50.15 39.93
C ALA A 2 -8.23 -49.63 38.67
N SER A 3 -8.90 -48.74 37.94
CA SER A 3 -8.37 -48.14 36.71
C SER A 3 -7.61 -46.87 37.06
N GLU A 4 -6.32 -46.88 36.73
CA GLU A 4 -5.42 -45.73 36.81
C GLU A 4 -5.85 -44.64 35.81
N THR A 5 -5.88 -43.39 36.26
CA THR A 5 -6.09 -42.22 35.41
C THR A 5 -4.77 -41.47 35.28
N THR A 6 -4.07 -41.65 34.18
CA THR A 6 -2.86 -40.90 33.87
C THR A 6 -3.25 -39.58 33.21
N SER A 7 -3.12 -38.48 33.96
CA SER A 7 -3.18 -37.11 33.47
C SER A 7 -1.84 -36.76 32.82
N SER A 8 -1.84 -36.47 31.51
CA SER A 8 -0.66 -35.99 30.80
C SER A 8 -0.84 -34.50 30.49
N ALA A 9 -0.07 -33.67 31.19
CA ALA A 9 0.02 -32.25 30.96
C ALA A 9 0.65 -31.98 29.59
N HIS A 10 -0.14 -31.42 28.66
CA HIS A 10 0.37 -30.84 27.43
C HIS A 10 0.91 -29.43 27.73
N THR A 11 2.23 -29.34 27.85
CA THR A 11 2.95 -28.07 27.80
C THR A 11 2.80 -27.50 26.39
N ALA A 12 1.94 -26.50 26.23
CA ALA A 12 1.84 -25.74 24.99
C ALA A 12 3.08 -24.85 24.84
N THR A 13 4.01 -25.28 23.99
CA THR A 13 5.07 -24.43 23.46
C THR A 13 4.42 -23.27 22.72
N ARG A 14 4.54 -22.05 23.26
CA ARG A 14 4.19 -20.82 22.54
C ARG A 14 5.17 -20.65 21.38
N GLU A 15 4.70 -20.85 20.16
CA GLU A 15 5.40 -20.49 18.93
C GLU A 15 5.78 -19.00 18.96
N PRO A 16 7.00 -18.62 18.54
CA PRO A 16 7.45 -17.24 18.52
C PRO A 16 6.74 -16.45 17.39
N GLY A 17 5.93 -15.48 17.81
CA GLY A 17 5.48 -14.28 17.07
C GLY A 17 5.48 -14.37 15.55
N ALA A 18 4.37 -14.89 14.98
CA ALA A 18 4.03 -14.61 13.60
C ALA A 18 3.99 -13.08 13.42
N ARG A 19 4.90 -12.53 12.62
CA ARG A 19 4.74 -11.17 12.09
C ARG A 19 3.36 -11.13 11.44
N PRO A 20 2.52 -10.10 11.69
CA PRO A 20 1.24 -10.00 11.02
C PRO A 20 1.48 -10.09 9.52
N MET A 21 0.83 -11.04 8.87
CA MET A 21 0.79 -11.08 7.42
C MET A 21 0.16 -9.77 6.99
N VAL A 22 0.95 -8.89 6.37
CA VAL A 22 0.41 -7.70 5.69
C VAL A 22 -0.71 -8.23 4.79
N ALA A 23 -1.93 -7.76 5.05
CA ALA A 23 -3.09 -8.18 4.28
C ALA A 23 -2.82 -8.01 2.78
N ASP A 24 -3.42 -8.88 1.97
CA ASP A 24 -3.25 -8.85 0.53
C ASP A 24 -3.68 -7.47 0.00
N ILE A 25 -2.68 -6.65 -0.35
CA ILE A 25 -2.87 -5.28 -0.80
C ILE A 25 -3.77 -5.23 -2.05
N ILE A 26 -3.77 -6.27 -2.87
CA ILE A 26 -4.63 -6.35 -4.05
C ILE A 26 -6.10 -6.44 -3.63
N GLY A 27 -6.41 -7.25 -2.61
CA GLY A 27 -7.74 -7.34 -2.03
C GLY A 27 -8.21 -6.02 -1.41
N LEU A 28 -7.32 -5.35 -0.66
CA LEU A 28 -7.60 -4.05 -0.05
C LEU A 28 -7.88 -2.98 -1.12
N ILE A 29 -7.05 -2.92 -2.17
CA ILE A 29 -7.24 -1.99 -3.29
C ILE A 29 -8.59 -2.21 -3.98
N ALA A 30 -8.97 -3.47 -4.21
CA ALA A 30 -10.20 -3.82 -4.90
C ALA A 30 -11.45 -3.43 -4.09
N GLY A 31 -11.39 -3.52 -2.76
CA GLY A 31 -12.48 -3.17 -1.85
C GLY A 31 -12.60 -1.68 -1.52
N ALA A 32 -11.56 -0.89 -1.78
CA ALA A 32 -11.50 0.50 -1.34
C ALA A 32 -12.47 1.42 -2.13
N PRO A 33 -13.08 2.43 -1.47
CA PRO A 33 -14.08 3.31 -2.06
C PRO A 33 -13.44 4.48 -2.82
N TRP A 34 -12.74 4.19 -3.91
CA TRP A 34 -12.04 5.19 -4.73
C TRP A 34 -13.00 6.27 -5.26
N ARG A 35 -12.56 7.54 -5.17
CA ARG A 35 -13.29 8.69 -5.69
C ARG A 35 -12.45 9.43 -6.71
N GLU A 36 -13.08 9.90 -7.78
CA GLU A 36 -12.43 10.76 -8.76
C GLU A 36 -12.01 12.09 -8.13
N ALA A 37 -10.76 12.50 -8.38
CA ALA A 37 -10.28 13.84 -8.08
C ALA A 37 -10.81 14.84 -9.13
N VAL A 38 -12.07 15.28 -8.97
CA VAL A 38 -12.79 16.12 -9.95
C VAL A 38 -12.00 17.37 -10.37
N THR A 39 -11.28 18.00 -9.44
CA THR A 39 -10.42 19.16 -9.70
C THR A 39 -9.36 18.91 -10.77
N TYR A 40 -8.90 17.66 -10.92
CA TYR A 40 -7.82 17.26 -11.83
C TYR A 40 -8.29 16.45 -13.03
N ARG A 41 -9.60 16.25 -13.22
CA ARG A 41 -10.19 15.44 -14.31
C ARG A 41 -9.57 15.72 -15.68
N ASN A 42 -9.32 16.99 -16.00
CA ASN A 42 -8.88 17.41 -17.33
C ASN A 42 -7.35 17.56 -17.48
N SER A 43 -6.59 17.55 -16.38
CA SER A 43 -5.15 17.81 -16.39
C SER A 43 -4.35 16.61 -15.93
N TRP A 44 -4.77 15.95 -14.86
CA TRP A 44 -4.09 14.82 -14.27
C TRP A 44 -5.12 13.88 -13.62
N PRO A 45 -5.91 13.15 -14.43
CA PRO A 45 -7.02 12.34 -13.93
C PRO A 45 -6.51 11.24 -13.01
N HIS A 46 -7.01 11.24 -11.77
CA HIS A 46 -6.70 10.25 -10.77
C HIS A 46 -7.88 10.06 -9.81
N GLU A 47 -7.79 9.01 -9.02
CA GLU A 47 -8.73 8.72 -7.95
C GLU A 47 -8.00 8.69 -6.61
N TYR A 48 -8.76 8.78 -5.52
CA TYR A 48 -8.19 8.78 -4.18
C TYR A 48 -9.14 8.19 -3.13
N VAL A 49 -8.54 7.70 -2.06
CA VAL A 49 -9.19 7.40 -0.78
C VAL A 49 -8.55 8.22 0.33
N VAL A 50 -9.30 8.47 1.40
CA VAL A 50 -8.83 9.11 2.61
C VAL A 50 -8.85 8.06 3.70
N ALA A 51 -7.67 7.69 4.20
CA ALA A 51 -7.46 6.50 5.02
C ALA A 51 -8.46 6.42 6.19
N LYS A 52 -8.43 7.37 7.11
CA LYS A 52 -9.26 7.33 8.31
C LYS A 52 -10.74 7.60 8.03
N ARG A 53 -11.06 8.62 7.23
CA ARG A 53 -12.45 8.89 6.83
C ARG A 53 -13.15 7.71 6.12
N ASP A 54 -12.42 6.94 5.32
CA ASP A 54 -12.99 5.85 4.51
C ASP A 54 -12.74 4.45 5.09
N GLY A 55 -12.12 4.35 6.28
CA GLY A 55 -11.77 3.06 6.90
C GLY A 55 -10.75 2.24 6.09
N GLN A 56 -9.76 2.92 5.51
CA GLN A 56 -8.71 2.37 4.63
C GLN A 56 -7.31 2.49 5.25
N GLU A 57 -7.20 2.54 6.58
CA GLU A 57 -5.93 2.58 7.30
C GLU A 57 -5.07 1.36 6.99
N GLU A 58 -5.67 0.17 6.93
CA GLU A 58 -4.97 -1.09 6.59
C GLU A 58 -4.40 -1.06 5.16
N LEU A 59 -5.13 -0.45 4.21
CA LEU A 59 -4.63 -0.24 2.85
C LEU A 59 -3.43 0.71 2.84
N LEU A 60 -3.51 1.82 3.59
CA LEU A 60 -2.41 2.77 3.67
C LEU A 60 -1.18 2.16 4.36
N GLU A 61 -1.38 1.38 5.42
CA GLU A 61 -0.32 0.64 6.11
C GLU A 61 0.33 -0.38 5.17
N ALA A 62 -0.46 -1.17 4.45
CA ALA A 62 0.04 -2.13 3.47
C ALA A 62 0.83 -1.44 2.36
N PHE A 63 0.35 -0.31 1.85
CA PHE A 63 1.07 0.52 0.88
C PHE A 63 2.43 0.97 1.44
N CYS A 64 2.45 1.59 2.61
CA CYS A 64 3.70 2.08 3.20
C CYS A 64 4.68 0.96 3.58
N ALA A 65 4.17 -0.22 3.96
CA ALA A 65 5.01 -1.39 4.18
C ALA A 65 5.73 -1.85 2.89
N ARG A 66 5.06 -1.78 1.74
CA ARG A 66 5.67 -2.08 0.42
C ARG A 66 6.76 -1.06 0.06
N ILE A 67 6.46 0.23 0.27
CA ILE A 67 7.44 1.31 0.06
C ILE A 67 8.68 1.10 0.94
N ALA A 68 8.49 0.86 2.25
CA ALA A 68 9.58 0.60 3.19
C ALA A 68 10.38 -0.69 2.87
N ALA A 69 9.76 -1.66 2.19
CA ALA A 69 10.43 -2.85 1.68
C ALA A 69 11.27 -2.59 0.41
N GLY A 70 11.29 -1.37 -0.11
CA GLY A 70 12.04 -0.98 -1.31
C GLY A 70 11.32 -1.26 -2.62
N GLU A 71 10.02 -1.53 -2.59
CA GLU A 71 9.20 -1.70 -3.81
C GLU A 71 8.76 -0.34 -4.40
N GLY A 72 9.03 0.75 -3.68
CA GLY A 72 8.76 2.11 -4.13
C GLY A 72 9.71 2.56 -5.25
N VAL A 73 9.17 3.35 -6.18
CA VAL A 73 9.93 4.00 -7.25
C VAL A 73 9.80 5.50 -7.10
N GLU A 74 10.92 6.20 -6.93
CA GLU A 74 10.93 7.67 -6.90
C GLU A 74 10.51 8.22 -8.28
N CYS A 75 9.45 9.01 -8.30
CA CYS A 75 8.96 9.72 -9.47
C CYS A 75 8.73 11.20 -9.15
N GLN A 76 8.67 12.02 -10.21
CA GLN A 76 8.38 13.44 -10.09
C GLN A 76 6.86 13.68 -10.08
N PHE A 77 6.35 14.31 -9.03
CA PHE A 77 5.03 14.91 -8.98
C PHE A 77 5.15 16.44 -8.99
N PHE A 78 4.85 17.08 -10.13
CA PHE A 78 5.06 18.51 -10.34
C PHE A 78 6.49 18.95 -9.97
N ASN A 79 6.69 19.70 -8.88
CA ASN A 79 8.00 20.12 -8.38
C ASN A 79 8.53 19.28 -7.20
N GLN A 80 7.83 18.21 -6.82
CA GLN A 80 8.16 17.35 -5.69
C GLN A 80 8.54 15.95 -6.16
N ARG A 81 9.38 15.27 -5.38
CA ARG A 81 9.67 13.84 -5.54
C ARG A 81 8.77 13.05 -4.59
N ARG A 82 8.20 11.95 -5.08
CA ARG A 82 7.35 11.05 -4.32
C ARG A 82 7.68 9.61 -4.69
N GLU A 83 7.50 8.71 -3.74
CA GLU A 83 7.58 7.28 -3.98
C GLU A 83 6.24 6.76 -4.48
N TYR A 84 6.29 6.01 -5.59
CA TYR A 84 5.13 5.40 -6.21
C TYR A 84 5.23 3.89 -6.11
N LEU A 85 4.10 3.24 -5.87
CA LEU A 85 3.96 1.79 -6.03
C LEU A 85 3.24 1.51 -7.35
N PHE A 86 3.73 0.54 -8.10
CA PHE A 86 3.16 0.14 -9.39
C PHE A 86 2.54 -1.25 -9.27
N LEU A 87 1.21 -1.33 -9.31
CA LEU A 87 0.48 -2.60 -9.17
C LEU A 87 -0.55 -2.73 -10.29
N GLY A 88 -0.36 -3.77 -11.13
CA GLY A 88 -1.21 -4.03 -12.28
C GLY A 88 -1.22 -2.85 -13.26
N GLU A 89 -2.39 -2.30 -13.54
CA GLU A 89 -2.57 -1.17 -14.46
C GLU A 89 -2.56 0.20 -13.78
N HIS A 90 -2.20 0.26 -12.50
CA HIS A 90 -2.25 1.51 -11.73
C HIS A 90 -0.90 1.85 -11.08
N LYS A 91 -0.66 3.15 -10.94
CA LYS A 91 0.34 3.72 -10.03
C LYS A 91 -0.37 4.30 -8.80
N TYR A 92 0.25 4.16 -7.64
CA TYR A 92 -0.27 4.58 -6.34
C TYR A 92 0.73 5.48 -5.63
N TRP A 93 0.27 6.53 -4.97
CA TRP A 93 1.14 7.45 -4.22
C TRP A 93 0.38 8.18 -3.12
N THR A 94 1.11 8.57 -2.08
CA THR A 94 0.65 9.47 -1.03
C THR A 94 1.15 10.90 -1.29
N MET A 95 0.46 11.88 -0.72
CA MET A 95 0.92 13.29 -0.73
C MET A 95 1.91 13.60 0.39
N THR A 96 2.01 12.70 1.37
CA THR A 96 2.94 12.74 2.50
C THR A 96 3.86 11.52 2.38
N ASP A 97 5.15 11.68 2.64
CA ASP A 97 6.07 10.55 2.58
C ASP A 97 5.69 9.52 3.65
N CYS A 98 5.77 8.23 3.30
CA CYS A 98 5.32 7.16 4.20
C CYS A 98 6.04 7.16 5.56
N ALA A 99 7.26 7.67 5.62
CA ALA A 99 8.02 7.83 6.86
C ALA A 99 7.41 8.88 7.82
N ASP A 100 6.62 9.82 7.30
CA ASP A 100 6.02 10.93 8.03
C ASP A 100 4.51 10.73 8.30
N ILE A 101 3.97 9.56 7.94
CA ILE A 101 2.57 9.22 8.14
C ILE A 101 2.36 8.66 9.55
N ASP A 102 1.49 9.31 10.33
CA ASP A 102 0.99 8.83 11.63
C ASP A 102 -0.49 8.42 11.52
N LEU A 103 -0.72 7.13 11.27
CA LEU A 103 -2.06 6.56 11.07
C LEU A 103 -3.05 6.82 12.22
N GLY A 104 -2.58 7.20 13.42
CA GLY A 104 -3.45 7.47 14.56
C GLY A 104 -4.13 8.85 14.52
N THR A 105 -3.53 9.82 13.86
CA THR A 105 -3.86 11.24 14.08
C THR A 105 -4.57 11.87 12.88
N ASP A 106 -4.02 11.72 11.67
CA ASP A 106 -4.43 12.49 10.51
C ASP A 106 -5.18 11.71 9.41
N ASP A 107 -5.90 12.45 8.58
CA ASP A 107 -6.57 11.96 7.37
C ASP A 107 -5.61 11.98 6.17
N TYR A 108 -4.88 10.90 5.96
CA TYR A 108 -3.97 10.78 4.81
C TYR A 108 -4.67 10.33 3.54
N VAL A 109 -4.16 10.80 2.40
CA VAL A 109 -4.69 10.48 1.07
C VAL A 109 -3.78 9.46 0.40
N LEU A 110 -4.38 8.35 -0.04
CA LEU A 110 -3.77 7.45 -1.02
C LEU A 110 -4.42 7.70 -2.37
N ASN A 111 -3.62 8.07 -3.36
CA ASN A 111 -4.05 8.32 -4.72
C ASN A 111 -3.75 7.10 -5.60
N ARG A 112 -4.51 6.95 -6.68
CA ARG A 112 -4.20 6.03 -7.78
C ARG A 112 -4.51 6.65 -9.14
N ALA A 113 -3.77 6.23 -10.16
CA ALA A 113 -4.07 6.56 -11.55
C ALA A 113 -3.71 5.39 -12.46
N LEU A 114 -4.41 5.26 -13.59
CA LEU A 114 -4.05 4.31 -14.64
C LEU A 114 -2.64 4.62 -15.17
N LEU A 115 -1.90 3.58 -15.55
CA LEU A 115 -0.57 3.71 -16.17
C LEU A 115 -0.63 4.34 -17.57
N TYR A 116 -1.79 4.32 -18.22
CA TYR A 116 -1.94 4.86 -19.57
C TYR A 116 -2.14 6.39 -19.55
N ARG A 117 -1.24 7.08 -20.27
CA ARG A 117 -1.29 8.49 -20.73
C ARG A 117 -0.41 9.53 -20.01
N ASP A 118 0.80 9.20 -19.60
CA ASP A 118 1.84 10.24 -19.56
C ASP A 118 2.40 10.44 -20.98
N ARG A 119 1.99 11.52 -21.64
CA ARG A 119 2.53 11.96 -22.96
C ARG A 119 3.98 12.44 -22.88
N ARG A 120 4.63 12.35 -21.71
CA ARG A 120 6.04 12.68 -21.51
C ARG A 120 6.65 11.71 -20.50
N ASP A 121 7.49 10.83 -21.03
CA ASP A 121 8.72 10.32 -20.39
C ASP A 121 8.69 9.16 -19.38
N PHE A 122 7.60 8.42 -19.20
CA PHE A 122 7.65 7.16 -18.44
C PHE A 122 6.98 6.00 -19.19
N VAL A 123 7.76 5.25 -19.96
CA VAL A 123 7.37 3.90 -20.38
C VAL A 123 7.80 2.95 -19.26
N ILE A 124 6.93 2.78 -18.25
CA ILE A 124 7.08 1.72 -17.25
C ILE A 124 6.43 0.47 -17.84
N LYS A 125 7.23 -0.57 -18.08
CA LYS A 125 6.77 -1.87 -18.57
C LYS A 125 6.47 -2.80 -17.39
N PRO A 126 5.62 -3.82 -17.57
CA PRO A 126 5.47 -4.88 -16.59
C PRO A 126 6.84 -5.49 -16.21
N GLY A 127 7.22 -5.40 -14.94
CA GLY A 127 8.52 -5.84 -14.43
C GLY A 127 9.59 -4.74 -14.27
N ASP A 128 9.30 -3.49 -14.63
CA ASP A 128 10.20 -2.37 -14.35
C ASP A 128 10.15 -1.98 -12.87
N THR A 129 11.28 -2.10 -12.18
CA THR A 129 11.49 -1.66 -10.78
C THR A 129 11.95 -0.20 -10.66
N GLY A 130 11.76 0.60 -11.72
CA GLY A 130 12.12 2.02 -11.70
C GLY A 130 13.61 2.35 -11.66
N THR A 131 14.51 1.36 -11.79
CA THR A 131 15.96 1.62 -11.81
C THR A 131 16.40 2.10 -13.19
N ARG A 132 16.85 3.35 -13.28
CA ARG A 132 17.62 3.84 -14.44
C ARG A 132 18.92 3.05 -14.52
N ARG A 133 19.11 2.27 -15.59
CA ARG A 133 20.45 1.84 -16.00
C ARG A 133 21.18 3.07 -16.52
N THR A 134 22.19 3.52 -15.78
CA THR A 134 23.25 4.40 -16.26
C THR A 134 24.13 3.68 -17.27
#